data_AF-C0HLN8-F1
#
_entry.id   AF-C0HLN8-F1
#
_cell.length_a   1.000
_cell.length_b   1.000
_cell.length_c   1.000
_cell.angle_alpha   90.00
_cell.angle_beta   90.00
_cell.angle_gamma   90.00
#
_symmetry.space_group_name_H-M   'P 1'
#
loop_
_entity.id
_entity.type
_entity.pdbx_description
1 polymer ?
#
loop_
_entity_poly.entity_id
_entity_poly.type
_entity_poly.pdbx_seq_one_letter_code
_entity_poly.pdbx_strand_id
1 'polypeptide(L)' 'GFPCGESCVYIPCFTAAIGCSCKSKVCYKN' A
#
# COMPACT_ATOMS: atom_id res chain seq x y z
N GLY A 1 0.18 -4.44 10.45
CA GLY A 1 0.25 -3.01 10.14
C GLY A 1 1.63 -2.66 9.66
N PHE A 2 2.11 -3.37 8.64
CA PHE A 2 3.47 -3.25 8.12
C PHE A 2 3.46 -2.60 6.74
N PRO A 3 4.49 -1.80 6.40
CA PRO A 3 4.59 -1.22 5.06
C PRO A 3 4.81 -2.34 4.03
N CYS A 4 4.04 -2.33 2.95
CA CYS A 4 4.19 -3.27 1.82
C CYS A 4 5.37 -2.92 0.91
N GLY A 5 6.09 -1.83 1.20
CA GLY A 5 7.20 -1.36 0.37
C GLY A 5 6.76 -0.58 -0.86
N GLU A 6 5.47 -0.27 -0.99
CA GLU A 6 4.93 0.53 -2.10
C GLU A 6 4.47 1.90 -1.65
N SER A 7 4.56 2.86 -2.57
CA SER A 7 4.00 4.20 -2.41
C SER A 7 2.74 4.33 -3.24
N CYS A 8 1.72 4.97 -2.68
CA CYS A 8 0.42 5.16 -3.34
C CYS A 8 0.13 6.63 -3.67
N VAL A 9 1.18 7.40 -4.01
CA VAL A 9 1.07 8.85 -4.29
C VAL A 9 0.55 9.12 -5.70
N TYR A 10 1.08 8.39 -6.69
CA TYR A 10 0.75 8.57 -8.11
C TYR A 10 0.16 7.32 -8.75
N ILE A 11 0.29 6.17 -8.09
CA ILE A 11 -0.17 4.87 -8.56
C ILE A 11 -0.91 4.16 -7.41
N PRO A 12 -1.88 3.29 -7.70
CA PRO A 12 -2.43 2.41 -6.69
C PRO A 12 -1.37 1.41 -6.20
N CYS A 13 -1.55 0.86 -5.01
CA CYS A 13 -0.75 -0.27 -4.54
C CYS A 13 -1.00 -1.47 -5.47
N PHE A 14 0.03 -1.99 -6.13
CA PHE A 14 -0.07 -3.26 -6.88
C PHE A 14 -0.40 -4.41 -5.95
N THR A 15 0.16 -4.38 -4.73
CA THR A 15 -0.17 -5.35 -3.68
C THR A 15 -1.53 -5.13 -3.02
N ALA A 16 -2.36 -4.21 -3.51
CA ALA A 16 -3.76 -4.16 -3.10
C ALA A 16 -4.47 -5.50 -3.35
N ALA A 17 -4.09 -6.22 -4.41
CA ALA A 17 -4.56 -7.57 -4.69
C ALA A 17 -4.26 -8.59 -3.57
N ILE A 18 -3.19 -8.39 -2.80
CA ILE A 18 -2.80 -9.27 -1.68
C ILE A 18 -3.18 -8.69 -0.31
N GLY A 19 -4.04 -7.66 -0.27
CA GLY A 19 -4.56 -7.05 0.96
C GLY A 19 -3.73 -5.89 1.52
N CYS A 20 -2.88 -5.25 0.73
CA CYS A 20 -2.29 -3.96 1.10
C CYS A 20 -3.27 -2.81 0.86
N SER A 21 -3.17 -1.76 1.66
CA SER A 21 -4.06 -0.59 1.61
C SER A 21 -3.24 0.68 1.63
N CYS A 22 -3.60 1.66 0.80
CA CYS A 22 -2.94 2.96 0.83
C CYS A 22 -3.29 3.72 2.11
N LYS A 23 -2.28 4.06 2.92
CA LYS A 23 -2.42 4.91 4.10
C LYS A 23 -1.26 5.90 4.16
N SER A 24 -1.55 7.19 4.30
CA SER A 24 -0.51 8.22 4.40
C SER A 24 0.55 8.14 3.28
N LYS A 25 0.10 7.99 2.03
CA LYS A 25 0.94 7.91 0.81
C LYS A 25 1.80 6.65 0.66
N VAL A 26 1.73 5.72 1.61
CA VAL A 26 2.45 4.44 1.59
C VAL A 26 1.43 3.31 1.69
N CYS A 27 1.72 2.19 1.06
CA CYS A 27 0.89 1.00 1.11
C CYS A 27 1.21 0.21 2.38
N TYR A 28 0.21 -0.08 3.20
CA TYR A 28 0.32 -0.83 4.46
C TYR A 28 -0.62 -2.03 4.45
N LYS A 29 -0.18 -3.15 4.99
CA LYS A 29 -0.99 -4.35 5.20
C LYS A 29 -1.28 -4.54 6.70
N ASN A 30 -2.46 -5.08 7.00
CA ASN A 30 -2.98 -5.25 8.36
C ASN A 30 -2.02 -5.96 9.30
#